data_AF-A0A950AVU8-F1
#
_entry.id   AF-A0A950AVU8-F1
#
_cell.length_a   1.000
_cell.length_b   1.000
_cell.length_c   1.000
_cell.angle_alpha   90.00
_cell.angle_beta   90.00
_cell.angle_gamma   90.00
#
_symmetry.space_group_name_H-M   'P 1'
#
loop_
_entity.id
_entity.type
_entity.pdbx_description
1 polymer ?
#
loop_
_entity_poly.entity_id
_entity_poly.type
_entity_poly.pdbx_seq_one_letter_code
_entity_poly.pdbx_strand_id
1 'polypeptide(L)' 'MSSRDRLWLRVTVGWTLFVWLVFIKNIVGDPKQSFGFKAVHVVLAVVSIALAIGVWVIASRSRVRERARD' A
#
# COMPACT_ATOMS: atom_id res chain seq x y z
N MET A 1 -11.77 16.02 -6.37
CA MET A 1 -10.33 15.76 -6.10
C MET A 1 -9.56 15.99 -7.38
N SER A 2 -8.40 16.64 -7.38
CA SER A 2 -7.73 16.93 -8.66
C SER A 2 -7.25 15.64 -9.33
N SER A 3 -7.11 15.65 -10.67
CA SER A 3 -6.55 14.50 -11.40
C SER A 3 -5.10 14.21 -11.00
N ARG A 4 -4.32 15.23 -10.59
CA ARG A 4 -2.96 15.05 -10.05
C ARG A 4 -3.00 14.38 -8.68
N ASP A 5 -3.89 14.80 -7.78
CA ASP A 5 -3.97 14.24 -6.43
C ASP A 5 -4.27 12.74 -6.50
N ARG A 6 -5.19 12.34 -7.40
CA ARG A 6 -5.49 10.94 -7.68
C ARG A 6 -4.28 10.17 -8.20
N LEU A 7 -3.55 10.75 -9.16
CA LEU A 7 -2.35 10.11 -9.70
C LEU A 7 -1.34 9.86 -8.57
N TRP A 8 -1.09 10.85 -7.73
CA TRP A 8 -0.20 10.73 -6.59
C TRP A 8 -0.67 9.66 -5.60
N LEU A 9 -1.95 9.62 -5.23
CA LEU A 9 -2.47 8.56 -4.35
C LEU A 9 -2.24 7.16 -4.94
N ARG A 10 -2.45 6.98 -6.25
CA ARG A 10 -2.21 5.69 -6.92
C ARG A 10 -0.73 5.32 -6.93
N VAL A 11 0.15 6.29 -7.19
CA VAL A 11 1.60 6.09 -7.16
C VAL A 11 2.04 5.72 -5.75
N THR A 12 1.56 6.41 -4.71
CA THR A 12 1.85 6.09 -3.31
C THR A 12 1.39 4.67 -2.96
N VAL A 13 0.18 4.28 -3.34
CA VAL A 13 -0.32 2.91 -3.14
C VAL A 13 0.60 1.88 -3.82
N GLY A 14 0.90 2.07 -5.10
CA GLY A 14 1.79 1.17 -5.85
C GLY A 14 3.19 1.09 -5.23
N TRP A 15 3.75 2.22 -4.80
CA TRP A 15 5.05 2.29 -4.14
C TRP A 15 5.07 1.57 -2.80
N THR A 16 4.04 1.76 -1.97
CA THR A 16 3.91 1.06 -0.69
C THR A 16 3.88 -0.45 -0.89
N LEU A 17 3.09 -0.94 -1.85
CA LEU A 17 3.04 -2.38 -2.17
C LEU A 17 4.41 -2.89 -2.63
N PHE A 18 5.09 -2.16 -3.51
CA PHE A 18 6.41 -2.53 -4.02
C PHE A 18 7.45 -2.65 -2.89
N VAL A 19 7.56 -1.63 -2.04
CA VAL A 19 8.53 -1.62 -0.92
C VAL A 19 8.30 -2.83 -0.01
N TRP A 20 7.06 -3.08 0.38
CA TRP A 20 6.75 -4.18 1.30
C TRP A 20 6.97 -5.56 0.68
N LEU A 21 6.67 -5.75 -0.60
CA LEU A 21 6.94 -7.02 -1.29
C LEU A 21 8.43 -7.32 -1.36
N VAL A 22 9.25 -6.34 -1.75
CA VAL A 22 10.72 -6.50 -1.82
C VAL A 22 11.28 -6.76 -0.43
N PHE A 23 10.81 -6.00 0.57
CA PHE A 23 11.32 -6.07 1.92
C PHE A 23 10.97 -7.39 2.63
N ILE A 24 9.71 -7.87 2.54
CA ILE A 24 9.34 -9.20 3.07
C ILE A 24 10.16 -10.29 2.39
N LYS A 25 10.29 -10.25 1.06
CA LYS A 25 11.08 -11.24 0.32
C LYS A 25 12.52 -11.31 0.84
N ASN A 26 13.15 -10.16 1.07
CA ASN A 26 14.50 -10.08 1.60
C ASN A 26 14.61 -10.63 3.02
N ILE A 27 13.69 -10.25 3.92
CA ILE A 27 13.72 -10.69 5.33
C ILE A 27 13.41 -12.18 5.48
N VAL A 28 12.41 -12.68 4.76
CA VAL A 28 11.99 -14.09 4.86
C VAL A 28 13.13 -14.99 4.38
N GLY A 29 13.80 -14.61 3.29
CA GLY A 29 14.95 -15.32 2.73
C GLY A 29 16.25 -15.21 3.53
N ASP A 30 16.34 -14.31 4.51
CA ASP A 30 17.53 -14.14 5.33
C ASP A 30 17.45 -15.01 6.61
N PRO A 31 18.27 -16.07 6.76
CA PRO A 31 18.30 -16.90 7.95
C PRO A 31 18.97 -16.22 9.16
N LYS A 32 19.66 -15.09 8.98
CA LYS A 32 20.34 -14.37 10.07
C LYS A 32 19.40 -13.50 10.90
N GLN A 33 18.19 -13.24 10.40
CA GLN A 33 17.22 -12.39 11.08
C GLN A 33 16.45 -13.14 12.16
N SER A 34 16.33 -12.52 13.34
CA SER A 34 15.57 -13.09 14.45
C SER A 34 14.07 -13.21 14.12
N PHE A 35 13.39 -14.19 14.73
CA PHE A 35 11.96 -14.37 14.53
C PHE A 35 11.14 -13.12 14.87
N GLY A 36 11.48 -12.43 15.97
CA GLY A 36 10.81 -11.18 16.37
C GLY A 36 10.97 -10.08 15.32
N PHE A 37 12.15 -9.96 14.72
CA PHE A 37 12.39 -9.02 13.63
C PHE A 37 11.49 -9.33 12.42
N LYS A 38 11.38 -10.60 12.03
CA LYS A 38 10.48 -11.01 10.92
C LYS A 38 9.02 -10.70 11.25
N ALA A 39 8.57 -11.04 12.46
CA ALA A 39 7.18 -10.89 12.88
C ALA A 39 6.72 -9.41 12.85
N VAL A 40 7.49 -8.51 13.45
CA VAL A 40 7.15 -7.07 13.49
C VAL A 40 7.02 -6.51 12.07
N HIS A 41 7.96 -6.85 11.20
CA HIS A 41 7.97 -6.33 9.83
C HIS A 41 6.86 -6.91 8.96
N VAL A 42 6.51 -8.19 9.13
CA VAL A 42 5.35 -8.78 8.44
C VAL A 42 4.06 -8.11 8.91
N VAL A 43 3.88 -7.87 10.20
CA VAL A 43 2.71 -7.15 10.73
C VAL A 43 2.64 -5.73 10.16
N LEU A 44 3.76 -5.00 10.17
CA LEU A 44 3.82 -3.63 9.64
C LEU A 44 3.51 -3.58 8.14
N ALA A 45 3.91 -4.61 7.39
CA ALA A 45 3.55 -4.79 5.99
C ALA A 45 2.05 -4.98 5.80
N VAL A 46 1.44 -5.89 6.56
CA VAL A 46 -0.01 -6.17 6.48
C VAL A 46 -0.82 -4.90 6.74
N VAL A 47 -0.48 -4.15 7.80
CA VAL A 47 -1.15 -2.89 8.13
C VAL A 47 -0.98 -1.87 7.01
N SER A 48 0.23 -1.71 6.50
CA SER A 48 0.52 -0.76 5.41
C SER A 48 -0.23 -1.10 4.12
N ILE A 49 -0.30 -2.38 3.76
CA ILE A 49 -1.04 -2.87 2.59
C ILE A 49 -2.55 -2.61 2.78
N ALA A 50 -3.09 -2.87 3.97
CA ALA A 50 -4.50 -2.59 4.27
C ALA A 50 -4.83 -1.10 4.12
N LEU A 51 -3.97 -0.22 4.64
CA LEU A 51 -4.11 1.22 4.47
C LEU A 51 -4.04 1.64 2.99
N ALA A 52 -3.10 1.09 2.23
CA ALA A 52 -2.95 1.37 0.80
C ALA A 52 -4.21 0.96 0.01
N ILE A 53 -4.79 -0.21 0.31
CA ILE A 53 -6.06 -0.65 -0.28
C ILE A 53 -7.19 0.31 0.10
N GLY A 54 -7.27 0.74 1.36
CA GLY A 54 -8.25 1.73 1.82
C GLY A 54 -8.18 3.05 1.02
N VAL A 55 -6.97 3.59 0.85
CA VAL A 55 -6.72 4.78 0.03
C VAL A 55 -7.18 4.57 -1.41
N TRP A 56 -6.85 3.42 -2.02
CA TRP A 56 -7.28 3.10 -3.38
C TRP A 56 -8.81 3.05 -3.52
N VAL A 57 -9.50 2.41 -2.58
CA VAL A 57 -10.97 2.31 -2.56
C VAL A 57 -11.61 3.69 -2.43
N ILE A 58 -11.09 4.55 -1.56
CA ILE A 58 -11.60 5.92 -1.39
C ILE A 58 -11.37 6.74 -2.67
N ALA A 59 -10.15 6.69 -3.22
CA ALA A 59 -9.80 7.44 -4.42
C ALA A 59 -10.62 6.99 -5.64
N SER A 60 -10.90 5.69 -5.77
CA SER A 60 -11.72 5.14 -6.87
C SER A 60 -13.20 5.53 -6.75
N ARG A 61 -13.77 5.50 -5.53
CA ARG A 61 -15.16 5.91 -5.28
C ARG A 61 -15.40 7.40 -5.54
N SER A 62 -14.40 8.25 -5.30
CA SER A 62 -14.50 9.69 -5.63
C SER A 62 -14.77 9.94 -7.12
N ARG A 63 -14.18 9.12 -8.00
CA ARG A 63 -14.32 9.24 -9.46
C ARG A 63 -15.71 8.84 -9.96
N VAL A 64 -16.30 7.80 -9.34
CA VAL A 64 -17.66 7.34 -9.70
C VAL A 64 -18.68 8.41 -9.34
N ARG A 65 -18.51 9.08 -8.19
CA ARG A 65 -19.40 10.17 -7.75
C ARG A 65 -19.29 11.42 -8.61
N GLU A 66 -18.08 11.80 -9.04
CA GLU A 66 -17.89 12.93 -9.98
C GLU A 66 -18.59 12.64 -11.32
N ARG A 67 -18.38 11.46 -11.90
CA ARG A 67 -19.02 11.07 -13.18
C ARG A 67 -20.55 10.95 -13.15
N ALA A 68 -21.15 10.77 -11.98
CA ALA A 68 -22.61 10.66 -11.85
C ALA A 68 -23.30 12.04 -11.65
N ARG A 69 -22.51 13.11 -11.50
CA ARG A 69 -23.00 14.49 -11.36
C ARG A 69 -22.88 15.31 -12.64
N ASP A 70 -22.19 14.78 -13.65
CA ASP A 70 -22.06 15.33 -15.00
C ASP A 70 -23.10 14.68 -15.93
#